data_AF-A0A2U8DZT0-F1
#
_entry.id   AF-A0A2U8DZT0-F1
#
_cell.length_a   1.000
_cell.length_b   1.000
_cell.length_c   1.000
_cell.angle_alpha   90.00
_cell.angle_beta   90.00
_cell.angle_gamma   90.00
#
_symmetry.space_group_name_H-M   'P 1'
#
loop_
_entity.id
_entity.type
_entity.pdbx_description
1 polymer ?
#
loop_
_entity_poly.entity_id
_entity_poly.type
_entity_poly.pdbx_seq_one_letter_code
_entity_poly.pdbx_strand_id
1 'polypeptide(L)'
;MTKKMMAQFGLKNAAQTHGLEARATAYAIEPDATAASYFLTLPLVTGGALALNALRGPGSDSLQGDTRFATVLAGLGLGIQETDTCLIASAARLSAIPHSAMSSRPPAMRAPSRNEPSASHQTIASGDAISALSRSVRTPHSYNFNEFSDTFLTLAAIAPLLPHPVRITGIAHTRKQETDRVAGMARELARLGQRVIETEDSLEIHPRPLLAGQTIDTYHDHRFAMSFGILGCHDLHGDGRPWLTIDNPACCAKTFPDFFEQLEKIREKLKG
;
A
#
# COMPACT_ATOMS: atom_id res chain seq x y z
N MET A 1 11.85 13.74 10.86
CA MET A 1 12.55 14.59 9.87
C MET A 1 13.41 15.71 10.49
N THR A 2 12.87 16.86 10.91
CA THR A 2 13.61 18.13 11.17
C THR A 2 14.90 18.00 11.98
N LYS A 3 14.88 17.33 13.14
CA LYS A 3 16.09 17.16 14.00
C LYS A 3 17.22 16.38 13.30
N LYS A 4 16.89 15.36 12.50
CA LYS A 4 17.88 14.60 11.71
C LYS A 4 18.50 15.50 10.62
N MET A 5 17.68 16.30 9.94
CA MET A 5 18.14 17.27 8.93
C MET A 5 19.05 18.35 9.55
N MET A 6 18.66 18.93 10.69
CA MET A 6 19.50 19.88 11.44
C MET A 6 20.89 19.31 11.73
N ALA A 7 20.97 18.05 12.18
CA ALA A 7 22.24 17.38 12.44
C ALA A 7 23.11 17.22 11.17
N GLN A 8 22.50 16.93 10.01
CA GLN A 8 23.21 16.84 8.71
C GLN A 8 23.81 18.19 8.28
N PHE A 9 23.20 19.31 8.66
CA PHE A 9 23.74 20.66 8.46
C PHE A 9 24.66 21.14 9.61
N GLY A 10 25.07 20.24 10.51
CA GLY A 10 26.03 20.50 11.60
C GLY A 10 25.40 20.95 12.92
N LEU A 11 24.09 21.14 12.98
CA LEU A 11 23.39 21.70 14.14
C LEU A 11 23.07 20.60 15.17
N LYS A 12 23.94 20.43 16.16
CA LYS A 12 23.86 19.33 17.15
C LYS A 12 22.83 19.55 18.27
N ASN A 13 22.50 20.79 18.61
CA ASN A 13 21.64 21.14 19.75
C ASN A 13 20.43 21.98 19.31
N ALA A 14 19.29 21.34 19.08
CA ALA A 14 18.02 22.01 18.76
C ALA A 14 17.40 22.83 19.92
N ALA A 15 18.11 22.97 21.05
CA ALA A 15 17.71 23.76 22.21
C ALA A 15 18.26 25.20 22.21
N GLN A 16 19.22 25.51 21.34
CA GLN A 16 19.72 26.88 21.12
C GLN A 16 18.98 27.51 19.93
N THR A 17 18.30 28.63 20.15
CA THR A 17 17.48 29.33 19.13
C THR A 17 18.20 30.52 18.48
N HIS A 18 19.40 30.88 18.95
CA HIS A 18 20.20 31.99 18.43
C HIS A 18 21.65 31.54 18.19
N GLY A 19 22.31 32.14 17.18
CA GLY A 19 23.71 31.86 16.84
C GLY A 19 23.97 30.52 16.13
N LEU A 20 22.94 29.89 15.55
CA LEU A 20 23.10 28.64 14.80
C LEU A 20 23.69 28.91 13.40
N GLU A 21 24.97 28.62 13.22
CA GLU A 21 25.61 28.58 11.89
C GLU A 21 25.41 27.21 11.24
N ALA A 22 24.62 27.16 10.16
CA ALA A 22 24.40 25.96 9.37
C ALA A 22 25.48 25.81 8.29
N ARG A 23 26.03 24.60 8.12
CA ARG A 23 27.03 24.33 7.09
C ARG A 23 26.37 24.13 5.73
N ALA A 24 26.66 25.01 4.78
CA ALA A 24 26.32 24.81 3.37
C ALA A 24 26.89 23.47 2.85
N THR A 25 26.00 22.56 2.44
CA THR A 25 26.31 21.17 2.08
C THR A 25 25.38 20.74 0.94
N ALA A 26 25.88 19.96 -0.02
CA ALA A 26 25.03 19.35 -1.05
C ALA A 26 24.11 18.31 -0.40
N TYR A 27 22.80 18.40 -0.65
CA TYR A 27 21.79 17.59 0.02
C TYR A 27 20.91 16.86 -1.01
N ALA A 28 20.94 15.53 -1.00
CA ALA A 28 20.06 14.72 -1.82
C ALA A 28 18.67 14.66 -1.17
N ILE A 29 17.66 15.17 -1.87
CA ILE A 29 16.26 15.07 -1.43
C ILE A 29 15.78 13.64 -1.70
N GLU A 30 15.31 12.94 -0.67
CA GLU A 30 14.68 11.62 -0.82
C GLU A 30 13.37 11.73 -1.64
N PRO A 31 13.01 10.75 -2.48
CA PRO A 31 11.68 10.69 -3.09
C PRO A 31 10.58 10.65 -2.02
N ASP A 32 9.42 11.27 -2.32
CA ASP A 32 8.28 11.32 -1.40
C ASP A 32 7.73 9.91 -1.11
N ALA A 33 7.84 9.46 0.13
CA ALA A 33 7.44 8.13 0.56
C ALA A 33 5.91 7.96 0.64
N THR A 34 5.15 9.03 0.90
CA THR A 34 3.68 9.00 0.83
C THR A 34 3.23 8.83 -0.62
N ALA A 35 3.79 9.59 -1.57
CA ALA A 35 3.50 9.44 -3.00
C ALA A 35 3.95 8.07 -3.54
N ALA A 36 5.09 7.56 -3.08
CA ALA A 36 5.56 6.22 -3.44
C ALA A 36 4.66 5.10 -2.89
N SER A 37 3.98 5.31 -1.75
CA SER A 37 3.11 4.31 -1.11
C SER A 37 1.98 3.81 -2.03
N TYR A 38 1.44 4.69 -2.89
CA TYR A 38 0.41 4.33 -3.87
C TYR A 38 0.91 3.26 -4.85
N PHE A 39 2.10 3.49 -5.43
CA PHE A 39 2.70 2.58 -6.40
C PHE A 39 3.24 1.30 -5.72
N LEU A 40 3.74 1.40 -4.49
CA LEU A 40 4.13 0.24 -3.69
C LEU A 40 2.94 -0.70 -3.40
N THR A 41 1.73 -0.15 -3.33
CA THR A 41 0.48 -0.92 -3.13
C THR A 41 0.00 -1.59 -4.41
N LEU A 42 0.30 -1.04 -5.58
CA LEU A 42 -0.27 -1.46 -6.86
C LEU A 42 -0.15 -2.98 -7.14
N PRO A 43 0.98 -3.67 -6.86
CA PRO A 43 1.07 -5.11 -7.06
C PRO A 43 0.12 -5.96 -6.21
N LEU A 44 -0.36 -5.49 -5.04
CA LEU A 44 -1.43 -6.19 -4.29
C LEU A 44 -2.77 -6.15 -5.04
N VAL A 45 -2.98 -5.13 -5.88
CA VAL A 45 -4.25 -4.86 -6.56
C VAL A 45 -4.29 -5.48 -7.97
N THR A 46 -3.16 -5.40 -8.69
CA THR A 46 -3.05 -5.82 -10.10
C THR A 46 -2.32 -7.15 -10.30
N GLY A 47 -1.59 -7.64 -9.29
CA GLY A 47 -0.56 -8.65 -9.51
C GLY A 47 0.77 -8.04 -10.00
N GLY A 48 1.71 -8.91 -10.35
CA GLY A 48 3.04 -8.53 -10.88
C GLY A 48 4.06 -8.11 -9.81
N ALA A 49 5.07 -7.35 -10.23
CA ALA A 49 6.10 -6.78 -9.36
C ALA A 49 6.58 -5.41 -9.87
N LEU A 50 6.87 -4.50 -8.95
CA LEU A 50 7.31 -3.13 -9.22
C LEU A 50 8.54 -2.76 -8.39
N ALA A 51 9.54 -2.17 -9.04
CA ALA A 51 10.75 -1.64 -8.42
C ALA A 51 10.66 -0.11 -8.31
N LEU A 52 10.66 0.42 -7.08
CA LEU A 52 10.65 1.85 -6.80
C LEU A 52 12.09 2.32 -6.51
N ASN A 53 12.76 2.75 -7.57
CA ASN A 53 14.15 3.24 -7.50
C ASN A 53 14.26 4.50 -6.63
N ALA A 54 15.41 4.65 -5.97
CA ALA A 54 15.75 5.69 -4.99
C ALA A 54 14.86 5.78 -3.74
N LEU A 55 13.78 5.00 -3.64
CA LEU A 55 13.04 4.84 -2.39
C LEU A 55 13.82 3.92 -1.45
N ARG A 56 14.05 4.38 -0.22
CA ARG A 56 14.60 3.56 0.87
C ARG A 56 13.46 2.96 1.69
N GLY A 57 13.63 1.75 2.20
CA GLY A 57 12.61 1.06 2.97
C GLY A 57 12.65 1.39 4.47
N PRO A 58 11.75 0.77 5.26
CA PRO A 58 11.64 1.01 6.70
C PRO A 58 12.83 0.47 7.51
N GLY A 59 13.71 -0.34 6.93
CA GLY A 59 14.95 -0.79 7.57
C GLY A 59 16.12 0.20 7.45
N SER A 60 15.97 1.25 6.64
CA SER A 60 17.02 2.23 6.37
C SER A 60 17.08 3.42 7.35
N ASP A 61 18.13 4.24 7.21
CA ASP A 61 18.28 5.53 7.90
C ASP A 61 17.29 6.63 7.45
N SER A 62 16.33 6.34 6.56
CA SER A 62 15.39 7.31 5.97
C SER A 62 14.80 8.30 6.99
N LEU A 63 14.59 9.53 6.52
CA LEU A 63 14.01 10.59 7.32
C LEU A 63 12.47 10.55 7.39
N GLN A 64 11.84 9.69 6.58
CA GLN A 64 10.41 9.65 6.30
C GLN A 64 9.70 8.50 7.04
N GLY A 65 8.69 8.83 7.85
CA GLY A 65 7.92 7.86 8.63
C GLY A 65 7.07 6.93 7.77
N ASP A 66 6.62 7.41 6.61
CA ASP A 66 5.67 6.72 5.73
C ASP A 66 6.26 5.45 5.08
N THR A 67 7.58 5.29 5.10
CA THR A 67 8.26 4.04 4.73
C THR A 67 7.76 2.84 5.55
N ARG A 68 7.27 3.07 6.79
CA ARG A 68 6.61 2.05 7.64
C ARG A 68 5.37 1.43 7.01
N PHE A 69 4.73 2.10 6.07
CA PHE A 69 3.60 1.54 5.32
C PHE A 69 4.00 0.28 4.53
N ALA A 70 5.26 0.16 4.09
CA ALA A 70 5.76 -1.06 3.46
C ALA A 70 5.65 -2.28 4.40
N THR A 71 5.84 -2.10 5.70
CA THR A 71 5.66 -3.16 6.71
C THR A 71 4.20 -3.57 6.85
N VAL A 72 3.25 -2.63 6.73
CA VAL A 72 1.81 -2.92 6.70
C VAL A 72 1.47 -3.76 5.48
N LEU A 73 1.91 -3.35 4.28
CA LEU A 73 1.68 -4.09 3.05
C LEU A 73 2.31 -5.50 3.07
N ALA A 74 3.52 -5.64 3.63
CA ALA A 74 4.14 -6.95 3.84
C ALA A 74 3.32 -7.87 4.77
N GLY A 75 2.68 -7.29 5.79
CA GLY A 75 1.72 -7.96 6.66
C GLY A 75 0.44 -8.41 5.95
N LEU A 76 0.09 -7.79 4.82
CA LEU A 76 -1.02 -8.20 3.92
C LEU A 76 -0.60 -9.27 2.90
N GLY A 77 0.66 -9.68 2.90
CA GLY A 77 1.19 -10.73 2.01
C GLY A 77 2.03 -10.23 0.84
N LEU A 78 2.17 -8.91 0.65
CA LEU A 78 3.05 -8.34 -0.37
C LEU A 78 4.51 -8.77 -0.13
N GLY A 79 5.19 -9.28 -1.14
CA GLY A 79 6.63 -9.44 -1.11
C GLY A 79 7.29 -8.07 -1.12
N ILE A 80 8.00 -7.71 -0.05
CA ILE A 80 8.84 -6.51 0.01
C ILE A 80 10.30 -6.94 0.08
N GLN A 81 11.12 -6.44 -0.84
CA GLN A 81 12.57 -6.57 -0.81
C GLN A 81 13.21 -5.17 -0.86
N GLU A 82 14.05 -4.87 0.12
CA GLU A 82 14.80 -3.63 0.22
C GLU A 82 16.24 -3.83 -0.30
N THR A 83 16.78 -2.83 -1.01
CA THR A 83 18.19 -2.72 -1.39
C THR A 83 18.70 -1.30 -1.07
N ASP A 84 20.01 -1.07 -1.17
CA ASP A 84 20.62 0.25 -0.92
C ASP A 84 20.02 1.40 -1.75
N THR A 85 19.36 1.08 -2.88
CA THR A 85 18.90 2.04 -3.90
C THR A 85 17.48 1.81 -4.38
N CYS A 86 16.73 0.82 -3.87
CA CYS A 86 15.40 0.48 -4.38
C CYS A 86 14.55 -0.27 -3.34
N LEU A 87 13.23 -0.09 -3.42
CA LEU A 87 12.24 -0.94 -2.75
C LEU A 87 11.43 -1.69 -3.81
N ILE A 88 11.46 -3.02 -3.76
CA ILE A 88 10.75 -3.89 -4.70
C ILE A 88 9.51 -4.46 -4.01
N ALA A 89 8.34 -4.27 -4.63
CA ALA A 89 7.06 -4.83 -4.22
C ALA A 89 6.59 -5.90 -5.21
N SER A 90 6.06 -7.03 -4.73
CA SER A 90 5.55 -8.12 -5.58
C SER A 90 4.32 -8.82 -4.99
N ALA A 91 3.39 -9.21 -5.86
CA ALA A 91 2.15 -9.89 -5.46
C ALA A 91 2.40 -11.30 -4.88
N ALA A 92 3.42 -11.99 -5.37
CA ALA A 92 3.92 -13.21 -4.75
C ALA A 92 4.97 -12.86 -3.68
N ARG A 93 5.06 -13.67 -2.61
CA ARG A 93 6.20 -13.60 -1.68
C ARG A 93 7.49 -13.93 -2.45
N LEU A 94 8.38 -12.94 -2.57
CA LEU A 94 9.75 -13.18 -3.01
C LEU A 94 10.44 -14.12 -2.03
N SER A 95 11.02 -15.21 -2.54
CA SER A 95 12.04 -15.96 -1.81
C SER A 95 13.23 -15.03 -1.59
N ALA A 96 13.61 -14.82 -0.32
CA ALA A 96 14.69 -13.91 0.04
C ALA A 96 15.99 -14.31 -0.69
N ILE A 97 16.50 -13.42 -1.54
CA ILE A 97 17.78 -13.62 -2.21
C ILE A 97 18.88 -13.35 -1.17
N PRO A 98 19.74 -14.34 -0.82
CA PRO A 98 20.85 -14.09 0.10
C PRO A 98 21.83 -13.09 -0.51
N HIS A 99 22.33 -12.18 0.31
CA HIS A 99 23.00 -10.93 -0.06
C HIS A 99 24.42 -11.08 -0.68
N SER A 100 24.76 -12.26 -1.22
CA SER A 100 26.15 -12.71 -1.44
C SER A 100 26.45 -13.27 -2.84
N ALA A 101 25.67 -12.91 -3.88
CA ALA A 101 25.78 -13.50 -5.22
C ALA A 101 26.15 -12.50 -6.34
N MET A 102 27.30 -11.82 -6.20
CA MET A 102 27.99 -11.17 -7.32
C MET A 102 29.50 -11.48 -7.32
N SER A 103 29.90 -12.64 -7.85
CA SER A 103 31.20 -12.81 -8.53
C SER A 103 31.35 -14.17 -9.25
N SER A 104 31.80 -14.12 -10.51
CA SER A 104 32.44 -15.20 -11.29
C SER A 104 31.63 -16.46 -11.71
N ARG A 105 32.11 -17.13 -12.78
CA ARG A 105 31.38 -18.07 -13.67
C ARG A 105 31.99 -19.53 -13.57
N PRO A 106 31.61 -20.53 -14.41
CA PRO A 106 31.25 -21.91 -14.02
C PRO A 106 32.43 -22.92 -14.24
N PRO A 107 32.36 -24.29 -14.16
CA PRO A 107 31.26 -25.27 -14.46
C PRO A 107 31.12 -26.42 -13.40
N ALA A 108 30.52 -27.62 -13.60
CA ALA A 108 29.96 -28.31 -14.78
C ALA A 108 28.85 -29.36 -14.48
N MET A 109 27.90 -29.49 -15.42
CA MET A 109 27.27 -30.73 -15.96
C MET A 109 27.13 -32.01 -15.09
N ARG A 110 25.89 -32.40 -14.73
CA ARG A 110 25.31 -33.75 -14.99
C ARG A 110 23.80 -33.88 -14.71
N ALA A 111 23.12 -34.63 -15.56
CA ALA A 111 21.81 -35.27 -15.33
C ALA A 111 22.06 -36.80 -15.04
N PRO A 112 21.08 -37.70 -14.73
CA PRO A 112 19.65 -37.62 -15.07
C PRO A 112 18.62 -38.25 -14.08
N SER A 113 17.36 -38.34 -14.54
CA SER A 113 16.47 -39.53 -14.45
C SER A 113 15.35 -39.65 -13.39
N ARG A 114 14.10 -39.63 -13.91
CA ARG A 114 12.95 -40.56 -13.72
C ARG A 114 11.81 -40.27 -12.71
N ASN A 115 10.60 -40.29 -13.32
CA ASN A 115 9.34 -40.95 -12.93
C ASN A 115 8.41 -40.37 -11.85
N GLU A 116 7.29 -39.82 -12.35
CA GLU A 116 5.90 -39.97 -11.89
C GLU A 116 5.43 -41.46 -11.77
N PRO A 117 4.25 -41.83 -11.18
CA PRO A 117 3.00 -41.04 -11.12
C PRO A 117 2.05 -41.16 -9.89
N SER A 118 1.01 -40.31 -9.91
CA SER A 118 -0.43 -40.53 -9.56
C SER A 118 -0.87 -41.41 -8.37
N ALA A 119 -1.78 -40.90 -7.52
CA ALA A 119 -3.19 -41.38 -7.46
C ALA A 119 -4.01 -40.78 -6.29
N SER A 120 -5.25 -40.42 -6.63
CA SER A 120 -6.40 -40.04 -5.81
C SER A 120 -6.76 -40.96 -4.62
N HIS A 121 -7.44 -40.39 -3.61
CA HIS A 121 -8.79 -40.86 -3.21
C HIS A 121 -9.62 -39.76 -2.54
N GLN A 122 -10.89 -39.67 -2.92
CA GLN A 122 -11.93 -38.91 -2.22
C GLN A 122 -12.65 -39.83 -1.24
N THR A 123 -13.09 -39.29 -0.10
CA THR A 123 -14.16 -39.92 0.70
C THR A 123 -15.17 -38.85 1.11
N ILE A 124 -16.42 -39.06 0.71
CA ILE A 124 -17.57 -38.23 1.08
C ILE A 124 -18.05 -38.71 2.46
N ALA A 125 -18.31 -37.78 3.38
CA ALA A 125 -19.06 -38.06 4.60
C ALA A 125 -20.15 -36.99 4.79
N SER A 126 -21.41 -37.43 4.72
CA SER A 126 -22.59 -36.60 4.94
C SER A 126 -22.75 -36.25 6.43
N GLY A 127 -23.22 -35.04 6.74
CA GLY A 127 -23.52 -34.65 8.12
C GLY A 127 -24.10 -33.23 8.23
N ASP A 128 -25.40 -33.18 8.52
CA ASP A 128 -26.10 -32.14 9.27
C ASP A 128 -26.07 -30.67 8.78
N ALA A 129 -27.06 -30.38 7.94
CA ALA A 129 -27.64 -29.04 7.90
C ALA A 129 -28.42 -28.76 9.21
N ILE A 130 -27.83 -27.99 10.13
CA ILE A 130 -28.45 -26.96 11.00
C ILE A 130 -27.31 -26.15 11.66
N SER A 131 -26.86 -25.08 11.00
CA SER A 131 -25.94 -24.06 11.56
C SER A 131 -26.02 -22.71 10.82
N ALA A 132 -27.09 -22.50 10.04
CA ALA A 132 -27.32 -21.25 9.33
C ALA A 132 -27.94 -20.21 10.27
N LEU A 133 -27.10 -19.44 10.97
CA LEU A 133 -27.31 -18.05 11.45
C LEU A 133 -26.27 -17.57 12.49
N SER A 134 -25.01 -18.03 12.39
CA SER A 134 -23.88 -17.26 12.91
C SER A 134 -22.85 -17.06 11.79
N ARG A 135 -22.97 -15.95 11.06
CA ARG A 135 -21.80 -15.40 10.35
C ARG A 135 -20.85 -14.92 11.43
N SER A 136 -19.94 -15.79 11.84
CA SER A 136 -18.88 -15.47 12.80
C SER A 136 -18.20 -14.18 12.35
N VAL A 137 -18.40 -13.11 13.11
CA VAL A 137 -17.83 -11.79 12.83
C VAL A 137 -16.33 -11.93 13.04
N ARG A 138 -15.58 -12.12 11.95
CA ARG A 138 -14.13 -12.25 12.00
C ARG A 138 -13.55 -11.01 12.67
N THR A 139 -12.75 -11.21 13.71
CA THR A 139 -12.03 -10.13 14.38
C THR A 139 -11.20 -9.36 13.35
N PRO A 140 -11.37 -8.04 13.22
CA PRO A 140 -10.62 -7.24 12.26
C PRO A 140 -9.12 -7.26 12.55
N HIS A 141 -8.31 -7.28 11.50
CA HIS A 141 -6.88 -7.04 11.61
C HIS A 141 -6.66 -5.54 11.86
N SER A 142 -6.08 -5.19 13.02
CA SER A 142 -5.98 -3.80 13.47
C SER A 142 -4.59 -3.22 13.23
N TYR A 143 -4.53 -2.01 12.66
CA TYR A 143 -3.31 -1.28 12.36
C TYR A 143 -3.40 0.16 12.92
N ASN A 144 -2.34 0.62 13.59
CA ASN A 144 -2.24 1.99 14.07
C ASN A 144 -1.43 2.83 13.07
N PHE A 145 -2.01 3.94 12.62
CA PHE A 145 -1.47 4.82 11.58
C PHE A 145 -0.97 6.16 12.13
N ASN A 146 -0.90 6.36 13.45
CA ASN A 146 -0.59 7.65 14.05
C ASN A 146 0.75 8.28 13.58
N GLU A 147 1.76 7.45 13.30
CA GLU A 147 3.10 7.91 12.86
C GLU A 147 3.25 8.15 11.35
N PHE A 148 2.30 7.68 10.53
CA PHE A 148 2.36 7.70 9.05
C PHE A 148 0.95 7.88 8.44
N SER A 149 0.14 8.74 9.09
CA SER A 149 -1.31 8.76 8.92
C SER A 149 -1.77 9.01 7.50
N ASP A 150 -1.01 9.77 6.72
CA ASP A 150 -1.39 10.17 5.36
C ASP A 150 -1.51 8.98 4.39
N THR A 151 -0.92 7.82 4.73
CA THR A 151 -1.03 6.56 3.98
C THR A 151 -2.27 5.73 4.34
N PHE A 152 -3.06 6.11 5.37
CA PHE A 152 -4.22 5.32 5.80
C PHE A 152 -5.29 5.19 4.71
N LEU A 153 -5.44 6.22 3.88
CA LEU A 153 -6.41 6.25 2.78
C LEU A 153 -6.12 5.15 1.75
N THR A 154 -4.84 4.87 1.51
CA THR A 154 -4.38 3.83 0.58
C THR A 154 -4.78 2.45 1.09
N LEU A 155 -4.55 2.15 2.38
CA LEU A 155 -5.01 0.90 2.99
C LEU A 155 -6.54 0.80 3.00
N ALA A 156 -7.23 1.89 3.35
CA ALA A 156 -8.68 1.92 3.40
C ALA A 156 -9.31 1.64 2.02
N ALA A 157 -8.75 2.24 0.96
CA ALA A 157 -9.21 2.02 -0.41
C ALA A 157 -9.03 0.57 -0.88
N ILE A 158 -7.92 -0.10 -0.54
CA ILE A 158 -7.70 -1.50 -0.95
C ILE A 158 -8.30 -2.54 0.01
N ALA A 159 -8.75 -2.14 1.20
CA ALA A 159 -9.35 -3.04 2.19
C ALA A 159 -10.49 -3.94 1.65
N PRO A 160 -11.37 -3.51 0.71
CA PRO A 160 -12.40 -4.35 0.11
C PRO A 160 -11.88 -5.59 -0.63
N LEU A 161 -10.60 -5.59 -1.05
CA LEU A 161 -9.95 -6.70 -1.76
C LEU A 161 -9.35 -7.75 -0.80
N LEU A 162 -9.33 -7.47 0.51
CA LEU A 162 -8.68 -8.32 1.50
C LEU A 162 -9.61 -9.44 2.03
N PRO A 163 -9.07 -10.61 2.41
CA PRO A 163 -9.87 -11.76 2.85
C PRO A 163 -10.41 -11.66 4.29
N HIS A 164 -10.21 -10.52 4.97
CA HIS A 164 -10.58 -10.28 6.35
C HIS A 164 -10.93 -8.79 6.59
N PRO A 165 -11.79 -8.47 7.57
CA PRO A 165 -12.01 -7.09 7.98
C PRO A 165 -10.71 -6.41 8.43
N VAL A 166 -10.62 -5.10 8.21
CA VAL A 166 -9.47 -4.26 8.60
C VAL A 166 -9.96 -3.15 9.51
N ARG A 167 -9.22 -2.86 10.58
CA ARG A 167 -9.44 -1.73 11.47
C ARG A 167 -8.22 -0.82 11.44
N ILE A 168 -8.42 0.45 11.13
CA ILE A 168 -7.41 1.51 11.08
C ILE A 168 -7.65 2.40 12.30
N THR A 169 -6.61 2.70 13.08
CA THR A 169 -6.68 3.53 14.31
C THR A 169 -5.60 4.61 14.35
N GLY A 170 -5.71 5.59 15.26
CA GLY A 170 -4.74 6.67 15.42
C GLY A 170 -4.83 7.75 14.34
N ILE A 171 -6.03 7.93 13.77
CA ILE A 171 -6.31 8.81 12.61
C ILE A 171 -7.21 10.01 12.94
N ALA A 172 -7.58 10.25 14.20
CA ALA A 172 -8.50 11.34 14.58
C ALA A 172 -8.06 12.73 14.08
N HIS A 173 -6.76 13.03 14.08
CA HIS A 173 -6.24 14.31 13.59
C HIS A 173 -6.47 14.51 12.08
N THR A 174 -6.63 13.43 11.31
CA THR A 174 -6.86 13.50 9.86
C THR A 174 -8.24 14.05 9.49
N ARG A 175 -9.18 14.08 10.44
CA ARG A 175 -10.50 14.73 10.29
C ARG A 175 -10.43 16.25 10.10
N LYS A 176 -9.33 16.86 10.54
CA LYS A 176 -9.14 18.33 10.58
C LYS A 176 -8.02 18.79 9.63
N GLN A 177 -7.70 17.97 8.64
CA GLN A 177 -6.72 18.28 7.60
C GLN A 177 -7.41 18.95 6.41
N GLU A 178 -7.17 18.49 5.17
CA GLU A 178 -7.70 19.11 3.95
C GLU A 178 -9.22 18.92 3.79
N THR A 179 -9.74 17.83 4.34
CA THR A 179 -11.15 17.46 4.47
C THR A 179 -11.30 16.59 5.72
N ASP A 180 -12.52 16.20 6.11
CA ASP A 180 -12.67 15.07 7.04
C ASP A 180 -12.37 13.77 6.29
N ARG A 181 -11.10 13.35 6.36
CA ARG A 181 -10.58 12.17 5.66
C ARG A 181 -11.24 10.88 6.14
N VAL A 182 -11.63 10.80 7.41
CA VAL A 182 -12.20 9.59 8.01
C VAL A 182 -13.66 9.44 7.56
N ALA A 183 -14.46 10.50 7.70
CA ALA A 183 -15.86 10.52 7.25
C ALA A 183 -15.99 10.43 5.72
N GLY A 184 -15.11 11.11 4.97
CA GLY A 184 -15.05 11.01 3.51
C GLY A 184 -14.75 9.58 3.05
N MET A 185 -13.75 8.93 3.65
CA MET A 185 -13.39 7.54 3.30
C MET A 185 -14.50 6.56 3.70
N ALA A 186 -15.16 6.77 4.84
CA ALA A 186 -16.31 5.98 5.27
C ALA A 186 -17.47 6.08 4.27
N ARG A 187 -17.81 7.29 3.81
CA ARG A 187 -18.85 7.55 2.81
C ARG A 187 -18.53 6.89 1.47
N GLU A 188 -17.33 7.07 0.94
CA GLU A 188 -16.97 6.54 -0.38
C GLU A 188 -16.91 5.01 -0.38
N LEU A 189 -16.35 4.39 0.66
CA LEU A 189 -16.38 2.92 0.80
C LEU A 189 -17.81 2.39 0.97
N ALA A 190 -18.68 3.08 1.71
CA ALA A 190 -20.09 2.70 1.80
C ALA A 190 -20.81 2.80 0.44
N ARG A 191 -20.50 3.81 -0.38
CA ARG A 191 -21.00 3.93 -1.77
C ARG A 191 -20.48 2.80 -2.68
N LEU A 192 -19.29 2.27 -2.42
CA LEU A 192 -18.76 1.06 -3.06
C LEU A 192 -19.33 -0.27 -2.50
N GLY A 193 -20.41 -0.20 -1.71
CA GLY A 193 -21.11 -1.36 -1.16
C GLY A 193 -20.46 -1.96 0.09
N GLN A 194 -19.41 -1.35 0.66
CA GLN A 194 -18.69 -1.91 1.81
C GLN A 194 -19.44 -1.68 3.12
N ARG A 195 -19.23 -2.53 4.13
CA ARG A 195 -19.77 -2.26 5.48
C ARG A 195 -18.68 -1.57 6.28
N VAL A 196 -18.92 -0.33 6.67
CA VAL A 196 -17.96 0.49 7.40
C VAL A 196 -18.52 0.79 8.79
N ILE A 197 -17.66 0.74 9.81
CA ILE A 197 -17.92 1.28 11.15
C ILE A 197 -16.90 2.40 11.38
N GLU A 198 -17.41 3.61 11.59
CA GLU A 198 -16.62 4.81 11.81
C GLU A 198 -16.66 5.19 13.30
N THR A 199 -15.52 5.64 13.85
CA THR A 199 -15.46 6.37 15.12
C THR A 199 -14.52 7.57 14.97
N GLU A 200 -14.46 8.46 15.96
CA GLU A 200 -13.58 9.65 15.95
C GLU A 200 -12.14 9.33 15.52
N ASP A 201 -11.55 8.25 16.07
CA ASP A 201 -10.15 7.85 15.84
C ASP A 201 -9.98 6.58 14.98
N SER A 202 -11.06 6.01 14.44
CA SER A 202 -10.93 4.73 13.72
C SER A 202 -11.91 4.52 12.56
N LEU A 203 -11.45 3.70 11.62
CA LEU A 203 -12.23 3.23 10.48
C LEU A 203 -12.11 1.70 10.42
N GLU A 204 -13.22 0.99 10.60
CA GLU A 204 -13.29 -0.47 10.46
C GLU A 204 -14.09 -0.85 9.21
N ILE A 205 -13.45 -1.59 8.30
CA ILE A 205 -13.96 -1.91 6.97
C ILE A 205 -14.15 -3.42 6.91
N HIS A 206 -15.39 -3.83 6.59
CA HIS A 206 -15.79 -5.22 6.36
C HIS A 206 -15.98 -5.43 4.86
N PRO A 207 -15.09 -6.20 4.21
CA PRO A 207 -15.17 -6.49 2.78
C PRO A 207 -16.52 -7.07 2.38
N ARG A 208 -17.11 -6.49 1.33
CA ARG A 208 -18.30 -6.96 0.61
C ARG A 208 -18.03 -6.83 -0.89
N PRO A 209 -18.76 -7.52 -1.77
CA PRO A 209 -18.62 -7.34 -3.22
C PRO A 209 -18.68 -5.86 -3.61
N LEU A 210 -17.70 -5.42 -4.41
CA LEU A 210 -17.61 -4.04 -4.88
C LEU A 210 -18.72 -3.71 -5.88
N LEU A 211 -19.22 -2.48 -5.81
CA LEU A 211 -20.19 -1.94 -6.79
C LEU A 211 -19.47 -1.16 -7.88
N ALA A 212 -19.70 -1.56 -9.14
CA ALA A 212 -19.21 -0.87 -10.33
C ALA A 212 -20.07 0.36 -10.71
N GLY A 213 -19.50 1.25 -11.52
CA GLY A 213 -20.16 2.43 -12.07
C GLY A 213 -20.21 3.64 -11.14
N GLN A 214 -19.52 3.60 -10.00
CA GLN A 214 -19.53 4.68 -9.01
C GLN A 214 -18.49 5.76 -9.32
N THR A 215 -18.85 7.02 -9.05
CA THR A 215 -17.94 8.18 -9.10
C THR A 215 -17.52 8.57 -7.69
N ILE A 216 -16.23 8.47 -7.40
CA ILE A 216 -15.62 8.87 -6.13
C ILE A 216 -15.57 10.39 -6.02
N ASP A 217 -16.16 10.93 -4.96
CA ASP A 217 -15.98 12.33 -4.57
C ASP A 217 -14.61 12.47 -3.90
N THR A 218 -13.77 13.39 -4.39
CA THR A 218 -12.39 13.57 -3.90
C THR A 218 -12.26 14.66 -2.85
N TYR A 219 -13.29 15.47 -2.60
CA TYR A 219 -13.25 16.57 -1.62
C TYR A 219 -12.12 17.61 -1.86
N HIS A 220 -11.64 17.71 -3.09
CA HIS A 220 -10.40 18.41 -3.47
C HIS A 220 -9.12 17.91 -2.76
N ASP A 221 -9.18 16.74 -2.12
CA ASP A 221 -8.04 16.09 -1.47
C ASP A 221 -7.43 15.04 -2.40
N HIS A 222 -6.24 15.37 -2.91
CA HIS A 222 -5.38 14.52 -3.72
C HIS A 222 -5.21 13.08 -3.20
N ARG A 223 -5.25 12.86 -1.88
CA ARG A 223 -5.09 11.51 -1.31
C ARG A 223 -6.28 10.61 -1.60
N PHE A 224 -7.50 11.16 -1.73
CA PHE A 224 -8.66 10.40 -2.21
C PHE A 224 -8.47 9.97 -3.66
N ALA A 225 -8.13 10.92 -4.54
CA ALA A 225 -7.93 10.66 -5.96
C ALA A 225 -6.87 9.58 -6.20
N MET A 226 -5.72 9.67 -5.52
CA MET A 226 -4.64 8.68 -5.66
C MET A 226 -5.00 7.32 -5.05
N SER A 227 -5.56 7.27 -3.83
CA SER A 227 -5.91 6.00 -3.17
C SER A 227 -6.98 5.23 -3.94
N PHE A 228 -8.04 5.91 -4.39
CA PHE A 228 -9.09 5.28 -5.19
C PHE A 228 -8.64 5.04 -6.64
N GLY A 229 -7.67 5.80 -7.18
CA GLY A 229 -7.01 5.49 -8.44
C GLY A 229 -6.28 4.14 -8.40
N ILE A 230 -5.59 3.83 -7.29
CA ILE A 230 -5.00 2.51 -7.05
C ILE A 230 -6.08 1.42 -6.98
N LEU A 231 -7.17 1.62 -6.22
CA LEU A 231 -8.28 0.66 -6.18
C LEU A 231 -8.89 0.43 -7.59
N GLY A 232 -9.07 1.49 -8.37
CA GLY A 232 -9.63 1.43 -9.73
C GLY A 232 -8.79 0.65 -10.73
N CYS A 233 -7.54 0.29 -10.40
CA CYS A 233 -6.70 -0.60 -11.19
C CYS A 233 -7.03 -2.09 -10.98
N HIS A 234 -7.86 -2.43 -9.98
CA HIS A 234 -8.38 -3.79 -9.82
C HIS A 234 -9.26 -4.15 -11.02
N ASP A 235 -9.02 -5.30 -11.66
CA ASP A 235 -9.90 -5.77 -12.74
C ASP A 235 -11.16 -6.45 -12.16
N LEU A 236 -12.11 -5.63 -11.74
CA LEU A 236 -13.38 -6.07 -11.14
C LEU A 236 -14.25 -6.89 -12.11
N HIS A 237 -14.06 -6.73 -13.42
CA HIS A 237 -14.83 -7.41 -14.46
C HIS A 237 -14.12 -8.65 -15.03
N GLY A 238 -12.79 -8.75 -14.89
CA GLY A 238 -11.98 -9.80 -15.51
C GLY A 238 -11.80 -9.61 -17.02
N ASP A 239 -12.09 -8.42 -17.54
CA ASP A 239 -12.02 -8.06 -18.96
C ASP A 239 -11.30 -6.72 -19.22
N GLY A 240 -10.68 -6.14 -18.18
CA GLY A 240 -9.91 -4.90 -18.26
C GLY A 240 -10.72 -3.63 -18.46
N ARG A 241 -12.06 -3.67 -18.47
CA ARG A 241 -12.89 -2.45 -18.57
C ARG A 241 -12.88 -1.64 -17.27
N PRO A 242 -12.91 -0.30 -17.35
CA PRO A 242 -12.97 0.56 -16.17
C PRO A 242 -14.32 0.38 -15.44
N TRP A 243 -14.26 0.29 -14.11
CA TRP A 243 -15.43 0.10 -13.24
C TRP A 243 -15.64 1.24 -12.23
N LEU A 244 -14.67 2.14 -12.09
CA LEU A 244 -14.64 3.23 -11.10
C LEU A 244 -14.28 4.55 -11.79
N THR A 245 -14.93 5.64 -11.42
CA THR A 245 -14.58 7.00 -11.86
C THR A 245 -14.10 7.84 -10.67
N ILE A 246 -13.10 8.68 -10.88
CA ILE A 246 -12.62 9.65 -9.89
C ILE A 246 -13.11 11.04 -10.30
N ASP A 247 -13.83 11.75 -9.42
CA ASP A 247 -14.18 13.15 -9.67
C ASP A 247 -12.99 14.08 -9.40
N ASN A 248 -12.81 15.07 -10.25
CA ASN A 248 -11.69 16.02 -10.21
C ASN A 248 -10.29 15.35 -9.98
N PRO A 249 -9.83 14.44 -10.86
CA PRO A 249 -8.53 13.79 -10.72
C PRO A 249 -7.34 14.77 -10.77
N ALA A 250 -7.56 15.99 -11.28
CA ALA A 250 -6.56 17.06 -11.30
C ALA A 250 -6.17 17.59 -9.91
N CYS A 251 -6.92 17.28 -8.84
CA CYS A 251 -6.56 17.67 -7.48
C CYS A 251 -5.20 17.08 -7.04
N CYS A 252 -4.75 15.98 -7.68
CA CYS A 252 -3.41 15.41 -7.53
C CYS A 252 -2.27 16.41 -7.74
N ALA A 253 -2.47 17.49 -8.53
CA ALA A 253 -1.46 18.51 -8.79
C ALA A 253 -0.89 19.22 -7.54
N LYS A 254 -1.53 19.07 -6.38
CA LYS A 254 -1.00 19.53 -5.09
C LYS A 254 0.30 18.85 -4.66
N THR A 255 0.53 17.60 -5.05
CA THR A 255 1.75 16.83 -4.70
C THR A 255 2.31 16.01 -5.86
N PHE A 256 1.47 15.52 -6.77
CA PHE A 256 1.87 14.70 -7.92
C PHE A 256 0.97 14.99 -9.14
N PRO A 257 1.25 16.07 -9.92
CA PRO A 257 0.47 16.44 -11.10
C PRO A 257 0.26 15.30 -12.09
N ASP A 258 1.33 14.57 -12.42
CA ASP A 258 1.31 13.55 -13.47
C ASP A 258 0.88 12.16 -12.94
N PHE A 259 0.29 12.07 -11.74
CA PHE A 259 0.02 10.79 -11.05
C PHE A 259 -0.72 9.79 -11.93
N PHE A 260 -1.84 10.19 -12.55
CA PHE A 260 -2.66 9.29 -13.36
C PHE A 260 -1.95 8.88 -14.66
N GLU A 261 -1.09 9.72 -15.23
CA GLU A 261 -0.27 9.31 -16.37
C GLU A 261 0.77 8.26 -15.98
N GLN A 262 1.42 8.42 -14.82
CA GLN A 262 2.39 7.44 -14.32
C GLN A 262 1.71 6.14 -13.92
N LEU A 263 0.52 6.22 -13.32
CA LEU A 263 -0.31 5.06 -12.98
C LEU A 263 -0.66 4.25 -14.23
N GLU A 264 -1.13 4.89 -15.30
CA GLU A 264 -1.40 4.24 -16.58
C GLU A 264 -0.13 3.58 -17.16
N LYS A 265 0.98 4.34 -17.24
CA LYS A 265 2.29 3.85 -17.74
C LYS A 265 2.84 2.65 -16.94
N ILE A 266 2.52 2.55 -15.65
CA ILE A 266 2.96 1.45 -14.77
C ILE A 266 1.97 0.28 -14.84
N ARG A 267 0.67 0.52 -14.84
CA ARG A 267 -0.37 -0.52 -14.93
C ARG A 267 -0.21 -1.35 -16.21
N GLU A 268 0.03 -0.72 -17.35
CA GLU A 268 0.23 -1.46 -18.61
C GLU A 268 1.53 -2.28 -18.61
N LYS A 269 2.56 -1.87 -17.85
CA LYS A 269 3.79 -2.68 -17.66
C LYS A 269 3.59 -3.88 -16.72
N LEU A 270 2.60 -3.85 -15.83
CA LEU A 270 2.30 -4.95 -14.91
C LEU A 270 1.39 -6.03 -15.53
N LYS A 271 0.78 -5.74 -16.68
CA LYS A 271 -0.04 -6.68 -17.46
C LYS A 271 0.75 -7.57 -18.44
N GLY A 272 2.02 -7.24 -18.69
CA GLY A 272 2.91 -7.92 -19.65
C GLY A 272 4.05 -8.69 -19.00
#